data_AF-A0A8T7BVL3-F1
#
_entry.id   AF-A0A8T7BVL3-F1
#
_cell.length_a   1.000
_cell.length_b   1.000
_cell.length_c   1.000
_cell.angle_alpha   90.00
_cell.angle_beta   90.00
_cell.angle_gamma   90.00
#
_symmetry.space_group_name_H-M   'P 1'
#
loop_
_entity.id
_entity.type
_entity.pdbx_description
1 polymer ?
#
loop_
_entity_poly.entity_id
_entity_poly.type
_entity_poly.pdbx_seq_one_letter_code
_entity_poly.pdbx_strand_id
1 'polypeptide(L)'
;MLRGTASVSIHTHNLPYAPGTPLRLFKAEHGGDFFDITERTSSGSYRVRGSGGEFSEFMIVADVRPTATKVLDKFSKLSGLLSTHQSSIDSTLHGALTTLLASAQADYNTNGFAAAIEALAEFDATIKKATGGEIPDAWRPRGDLTNVAGQLRAVSGTLRYSLSLLANNL
;
A
#
# COMPACT_ATOMS: atom_id res chain seq x y z
N MET A 1 -17.79 7.61 -9.97
CA MET A 1 -17.41 6.27 -9.48
C MET A 1 -15.96 6.07 -9.87
N LEU A 2 -15.07 5.89 -8.90
CA LEU A 2 -13.66 5.60 -9.16
C LEU A 2 -13.48 4.09 -9.16
N ARG A 3 -12.66 3.57 -10.07
CA ARG A 3 -12.29 2.14 -10.14
C ARG A 3 -10.77 2.01 -10.13
N GLY A 4 -10.26 0.95 -9.51
CA GLY A 4 -8.81 0.74 -9.40
C GLY A 4 -8.14 1.66 -8.37
N THR A 5 -6.84 1.91 -8.48
CA THR A 5 -6.09 2.72 -7.50
C THR A 5 -6.17 4.21 -7.85
N ALA A 6 -6.53 5.07 -6.90
CA ALA A 6 -6.29 6.50 -7.03
C ALA A 6 -4.85 6.82 -6.64
N SER A 7 -4.17 7.69 -7.39
CA SER A 7 -2.81 8.14 -7.05
C SER A 7 -2.71 9.66 -6.99
N VAL A 8 -2.02 10.17 -5.97
CA VAL A 8 -1.66 11.58 -5.83
C VAL A 8 -0.17 11.74 -6.02
N SER A 9 0.26 12.81 -6.69
CA SER A 9 1.67 13.20 -6.82
C SER A 9 1.82 14.63 -6.35
N ILE A 10 2.68 14.86 -5.36
CA ILE A 10 2.96 16.20 -4.81
C ILE A 10 4.37 16.59 -5.19
N HIS A 11 4.55 17.80 -5.72
CA HIS A 11 5.85 18.37 -6.06
C HIS A 11 6.10 19.63 -5.22
N THR A 12 7.19 19.64 -4.45
CA THR A 12 7.54 20.76 -3.58
C THR A 12 8.89 21.36 -3.94
N HIS A 13 8.94 22.66 -4.24
CA HIS A 13 10.21 23.35 -4.55
C HIS A 13 11.10 23.58 -3.32
N ASN A 14 10.50 23.76 -2.14
CA ASN A 14 11.23 24.16 -0.92
C ASN A 14 11.63 22.99 -0.02
N LEU A 15 11.26 21.75 -0.37
CA LEU A 15 11.70 20.54 0.31
C LEU A 15 12.62 19.79 -0.66
N PRO A 16 13.96 19.88 -0.51
CA PRO A 16 14.87 19.16 -1.39
C PRO A 16 14.85 17.66 -1.08
N TYR A 17 14.88 16.84 -2.13
CA TYR A 17 15.12 15.40 -1.98
C TYR A 17 16.61 15.16 -1.74
N ALA A 18 16.92 14.44 -0.67
CA ALA A 18 18.23 13.84 -0.41
C ALA A 18 18.06 12.32 -0.24
N PRO A 19 18.99 11.48 -0.75
CA PRO A 19 19.00 10.05 -0.44
C PRO A 19 18.92 9.81 1.07
N GLY A 20 18.08 8.86 1.51
CA GLY A 20 17.85 8.59 2.94
C GLY A 20 16.94 9.60 3.66
N THR A 21 16.31 10.55 2.95
CA THR A 21 15.40 11.51 3.59
C THR A 21 14.25 10.82 4.34
N PRO A 22 13.86 11.29 5.55
CA PRO A 22 12.76 10.72 6.31
C PRO A 22 11.37 11.17 5.81
N LEU A 23 11.30 12.04 4.81
CA LEU A 23 10.04 12.58 4.30
C LEU A 23 9.18 11.48 3.68
N ARG A 24 7.94 11.32 4.15
CA ARG A 24 6.94 10.36 3.64
C ARG A 24 5.58 11.04 3.48
N LEU A 25 4.79 10.55 2.52
CA LEU A 25 3.41 11.00 2.32
C LEU A 25 2.46 10.15 3.16
N PHE A 26 1.71 10.80 4.04
CA PHE A 26 0.70 10.18 4.87
C PHE A 26 -0.71 10.56 4.41
N LYS A 27 -1.65 9.65 4.65
CA LYS A 27 -3.08 9.83 4.41
C LYS A 27 -3.86 9.21 5.57
N ALA A 28 -4.98 9.80 5.92
CA ALA A 28 -5.95 9.27 6.88
C ALA A 28 -7.35 9.33 6.25
N GLU A 29 -8.20 8.35 6.49
CA GLU A 29 -9.65 8.50 6.24
C GLU A 29 -10.24 9.58 7.15
N HIS A 30 -11.42 10.11 6.83
CA HIS A 30 -12.01 11.20 7.61
C HIS A 30 -12.19 10.79 9.09
N GLY A 31 -11.44 11.44 9.99
CA GLY A 31 -11.43 11.15 11.43
C GLY A 31 -10.63 9.90 11.84
N GLY A 32 -9.91 9.25 10.91
CA GLY A 32 -9.07 8.08 11.17
C GLY A 32 -7.59 8.40 11.40
N ASP A 33 -6.80 7.36 11.64
CA ASP A 33 -5.36 7.48 11.83
C ASP A 33 -4.61 7.65 10.50
N PHE A 34 -3.53 8.46 10.54
CA PHE A 34 -2.64 8.63 9.41
C PHE A 34 -1.74 7.40 9.20
N PHE A 35 -1.60 6.98 7.94
CA PHE A 35 -0.67 5.94 7.53
C PHE A 35 0.15 6.36 6.31
N ASP A 36 1.38 5.84 6.22
CA ASP A 36 2.32 6.12 5.12
C ASP A 36 1.84 5.45 3.82
N ILE A 37 1.57 6.27 2.80
CA ILE A 37 1.15 5.87 1.45
C ILE A 37 2.25 6.06 0.41
N THR A 38 3.49 6.32 0.81
CA THR A 38 4.62 6.56 -0.11
C THR A 38 4.82 5.34 -1.03
N GLU A 39 4.71 5.59 -2.33
CA GLU A 39 4.92 4.62 -3.42
C GLU A 39 6.22 4.91 -4.19
N ARG A 40 6.62 6.18 -4.28
CA ARG A 40 7.87 6.61 -4.95
C ARG A 40 8.34 7.97 -4.45
N THR A 41 9.66 8.16 -4.40
CA THR A 41 10.35 9.45 -4.24
C THR A 41 11.28 9.75 -5.43
N SER A 42 11.45 11.01 -5.85
CA SER A 42 12.39 11.39 -6.93
C SER A 42 13.20 12.67 -6.65
N SER A 43 14.32 12.86 -7.36
CA SER A 43 15.28 13.97 -7.17
C SER A 43 14.83 15.34 -7.72
N GLY A 44 15.53 16.40 -7.29
CA GLY A 44 15.36 17.80 -7.70
C GLY A 44 14.42 18.63 -6.81
N SER A 45 13.43 17.98 -6.22
CA SER A 45 12.34 18.53 -5.40
C SER A 45 11.67 17.31 -4.76
N TYR A 46 11.26 17.35 -3.49
CA TYR A 46 10.56 16.21 -2.90
C TYR A 46 9.26 15.97 -3.68
N ARG A 47 9.31 14.92 -4.49
CA ARG A 47 8.20 14.42 -5.29
C ARG A 47 7.77 13.12 -4.67
N VAL A 48 6.57 13.08 -4.13
CA VAL A 48 6.03 11.88 -3.52
C VAL A 48 4.75 11.47 -4.21
N ARG A 49 4.71 10.20 -4.63
CA ARG A 49 3.50 9.55 -5.09
C ARG A 49 2.96 8.70 -3.96
N GLY A 50 1.65 8.74 -3.74
CA GLY A 50 0.97 7.75 -2.92
C GLY A 50 -0.36 7.33 -3.51
N SER A 51 -0.84 6.15 -3.09
CA SER A 51 -2.07 5.56 -3.61
C SER A 51 -3.05 5.21 -2.49
N GLY A 52 -4.34 5.18 -2.83
CA GLY A 52 -5.42 4.81 -1.91
C GLY A 52 -6.69 4.40 -2.66
N GLY A 53 -7.59 3.70 -1.97
CA GLY A 53 -8.89 3.30 -2.49
C GLY A 53 -10.01 4.32 -2.25
N GLU A 54 -9.76 5.35 -1.44
CA GLU A 54 -10.76 6.32 -0.96
C GLU A 54 -10.26 7.78 -1.00
N PHE A 55 -11.18 8.74 -0.85
CA PHE A 55 -10.87 10.19 -0.83
C PHE A 55 -10.51 10.65 0.59
N SER A 56 -9.39 11.34 0.79
CA SER A 56 -8.95 11.72 2.15
C SER A 56 -7.90 12.83 2.23
N GLU A 57 -7.58 13.28 3.46
CA GLU A 57 -6.59 14.30 3.83
C GLU A 57 -5.14 13.81 3.61
N PHE A 58 -4.20 14.72 3.34
CA PHE A 58 -2.80 14.40 3.04
C PHE A 58 -1.83 15.23 3.87
N MET A 59 -0.76 14.61 4.38
CA MET A 59 0.30 15.29 5.12
C MET A 59 1.68 14.74 4.71
N ILE A 60 2.70 15.59 4.65
CA ILE A 60 4.10 15.17 4.49
C ILE A 60 4.77 15.30 5.85
N VAL A 61 5.32 14.20 6.37
CA VAL A 61 5.94 14.13 7.70
C VAL A 61 7.34 13.55 7.60
N ALA A 62 8.24 13.99 8.48
CA ALA A 62 9.50 13.31 8.73
C ALA A 62 9.24 12.05 9.58
N ASP A 63 9.10 10.90 8.92
CA ASP A 63 8.87 9.62 9.59
C ASP A 63 10.20 8.97 9.99
N VAL A 64 10.59 9.18 11.24
CA VAL A 64 11.84 8.69 11.85
C VAL A 64 11.77 7.25 12.35
N ARG A 65 10.64 6.55 12.18
CA ARG A 65 10.52 5.15 12.59
C ARG A 65 11.49 4.26 11.79
N PRO A 66 12.00 3.15 12.35
CA PRO A 66 12.81 2.19 11.60
C PRO A 66 12.06 1.63 10.39
N THR A 67 12.75 1.43 9.26
CA THR A 67 12.14 0.87 8.04
C THR A 67 11.52 -0.52 8.30
N ALA A 68 12.13 -1.33 9.16
CA ALA A 68 11.57 -2.62 9.58
C ALA A 68 10.19 -2.48 10.27
N THR A 69 10.03 -1.49 11.17
CA THR A 69 8.74 -1.19 11.79
C THR A 69 7.70 -0.79 10.74
N LYS A 70 8.06 0.05 9.77
CA LYS A 70 7.16 0.46 8.68
C LYS A 70 6.69 -0.74 7.84
N VAL A 71 7.58 -1.70 7.59
CA VAL A 71 7.24 -2.94 6.88
C VAL A 71 6.23 -3.77 7.69
N LEU A 72 6.47 -3.95 8.99
CA LEU A 72 5.56 -4.69 9.87
C LEU A 72 4.17 -4.02 9.98
N ASP A 73 4.12 -2.70 10.11
CA ASP A 73 2.85 -1.94 10.12
C ASP A 73 2.06 -2.17 8.83
N LYS A 74 2.75 -2.17 7.68
CA LYS A 74 2.12 -2.36 6.37
C LYS A 74 1.66 -3.81 6.14
N PHE A 75 2.39 -4.81 6.64
CA PHE A 75 1.91 -6.19 6.71
C PHE A 75 0.64 -6.30 7.55
N SER A 76 0.65 -5.70 8.75
CA SER A 76 -0.51 -5.70 9.65
C SER A 76 -1.72 -5.02 9.00
N LYS A 77 -1.52 -3.86 8.34
CA LYS A 77 -2.59 -3.16 7.62
C LYS A 77 -3.16 -4.01 6.48
N LEU A 78 -2.31 -4.67 5.68
CA LEU A 78 -2.75 -5.50 4.56
C LEU A 78 -3.53 -6.74 5.05
N SER A 79 -3.03 -7.40 6.10
CA SER A 79 -3.72 -8.52 6.76
C SER A 79 -5.07 -8.08 7.36
N GLY A 80 -5.10 -6.93 8.04
CA GLY A 80 -6.32 -6.35 8.59
C GLY A 80 -7.36 -6.06 7.51
N LEU A 81 -6.96 -5.51 6.35
CA LEU A 81 -7.88 -5.30 5.23
C LEU A 81 -8.46 -6.61 4.69
N LEU A 82 -7.64 -7.66 4.54
CA LEU A 82 -8.13 -8.98 4.11
C LEU A 82 -9.12 -9.58 5.10
N SER A 83 -8.89 -9.40 6.41
CA SER A 83 -9.81 -9.88 7.45
C SER A 83 -11.12 -9.09 7.44
N THR A 84 -11.06 -7.75 7.43
CA THR A 84 -12.23 -6.87 7.43
C THR A 84 -13.14 -7.12 6.22
N HIS A 85 -12.55 -7.38 5.04
CA HIS A 85 -13.30 -7.54 3.81
C HIS A 85 -13.54 -9.00 3.41
N GLN A 86 -13.25 -9.97 4.28
CA GLN A 86 -13.38 -11.40 3.97
C GLN A 86 -14.75 -11.77 3.40
N SER A 87 -15.85 -11.25 3.96
CA SER A 87 -17.21 -11.55 3.49
C SER A 87 -17.57 -10.92 2.15
N SER A 88 -16.77 -9.95 1.68
CA SER A 88 -16.97 -9.24 0.42
C SER A 88 -16.04 -9.73 -0.69
N ILE A 89 -15.11 -10.63 -0.38
CA ILE A 89 -14.18 -11.22 -1.33
C ILE A 89 -14.63 -12.66 -1.56
N ASP A 90 -14.60 -13.13 -2.81
CA ASP A 90 -14.81 -14.55 -3.11
C ASP A 90 -13.89 -15.42 -2.23
N SER A 91 -14.40 -16.53 -1.68
CA SER A 91 -13.64 -17.34 -0.72
C SER A 91 -12.37 -17.95 -1.31
N THR A 92 -12.39 -18.29 -2.61
CA THR A 92 -11.22 -18.83 -3.31
C THR A 92 -10.17 -17.74 -3.50
N LEU A 93 -10.60 -16.57 -3.95
CA LEU A 93 -9.72 -15.41 -4.09
C LEU A 93 -9.12 -14.99 -2.73
N HIS A 94 -9.93 -14.94 -1.67
CA HIS A 94 -9.48 -14.61 -0.32
C HIS A 94 -8.40 -15.59 0.19
N GLY A 95 -8.62 -16.90 -0.01
CA GLY A 95 -7.63 -17.92 0.34
C GLY A 95 -6.31 -17.76 -0.42
N ALA A 96 -6.36 -17.47 -1.71
CA ALA A 96 -5.16 -17.23 -2.53
C ALA A 96 -4.40 -15.98 -2.06
N LEU A 97 -5.10 -14.87 -1.82
CA LEU A 97 -4.49 -13.62 -1.33
C LEU A 97 -3.87 -13.78 0.05
N THR A 98 -4.55 -14.49 0.96
CA THR A 98 -4.02 -14.79 2.30
C THR A 98 -2.75 -15.64 2.23
N THR A 99 -2.70 -16.61 1.33
CA THR A 99 -1.52 -17.47 1.11
C THR A 99 -0.33 -16.67 0.57
N LEU A 100 -0.56 -15.81 -0.43
CA LEU A 100 0.48 -14.94 -0.98
C LEU A 100 1.03 -13.95 0.05
N LEU A 101 0.15 -13.37 0.88
CA LEU A 101 0.58 -12.49 1.97
C LEU A 101 1.42 -13.23 3.02
N ALA A 102 1.02 -14.45 3.40
CA ALA A 102 1.76 -15.28 4.33
C ALA A 102 3.14 -15.67 3.77
N SER A 103 3.23 -15.99 2.47
CA SER A 103 4.50 -16.25 1.79
C SER A 103 5.42 -15.02 1.83
N ALA A 104 4.90 -13.85 1.48
CA ALA A 104 5.68 -12.61 1.51
C ALA A 104 6.22 -12.30 2.92
N GLN A 105 5.43 -12.58 3.96
CA GLN A 105 5.86 -12.38 5.34
C GLN A 105 6.90 -13.41 5.80
N ALA A 106 6.78 -14.67 5.36
CA ALA A 106 7.78 -15.71 5.61
C ALA A 106 9.13 -15.35 4.94
N ASP A 107 9.10 -14.87 3.70
CA ASP A 107 10.28 -14.41 2.99
C ASP A 107 10.92 -13.20 3.69
N TYR A 108 10.12 -12.22 4.13
CA TYR A 108 10.61 -11.11 4.93
C TYR A 108 11.34 -11.56 6.20
N ASN A 109 10.78 -12.53 6.94
CA ASN A 109 11.37 -13.03 8.20
C ASN A 109 12.71 -13.75 8.00
N THR A 110 13.01 -14.21 6.78
CA THR A 110 14.30 -14.82 6.42
C THR A 110 15.25 -13.86 5.70
N ASN A 111 14.94 -12.55 5.70
CA ASN A 111 15.64 -11.51 4.94
C ASN A 111 15.59 -11.70 3.41
N GLY A 112 14.65 -12.51 2.90
CA GLY A 112 14.38 -12.72 1.49
C GLY A 112 13.59 -11.58 0.84
N PHE A 113 14.06 -10.34 0.92
CA PHE A 113 13.28 -9.16 0.49
C PHE A 113 12.87 -9.19 -0.98
N ALA A 114 13.70 -9.74 -1.87
CA ALA A 114 13.35 -9.89 -3.29
C ALA A 114 12.18 -10.88 -3.49
N ALA A 115 12.22 -12.02 -2.80
CA ALA A 115 11.13 -13.01 -2.85
C ALA A 115 9.83 -12.43 -2.27
N ALA A 116 9.92 -11.69 -1.16
CA ALA A 116 8.77 -11.00 -0.58
C ALA A 116 8.13 -9.98 -1.56
N ILE A 117 8.96 -9.25 -2.32
CA ILE A 117 8.49 -8.29 -3.34
C ILE A 117 7.79 -9.01 -4.50
N GLU A 118 8.32 -10.15 -4.95
CA GLU A 118 7.70 -10.96 -6.00
C GLU A 118 6.36 -11.57 -5.56
N ALA A 119 6.28 -12.09 -4.33
CA ALA A 119 5.04 -12.59 -3.75
C ALA A 119 3.95 -11.50 -3.70
N LEU A 120 4.32 -10.27 -3.34
CA LEU A 120 3.40 -9.12 -3.36
C LEU A 120 3.08 -8.64 -4.78
N ALA A 121 3.97 -8.84 -5.75
CA ALA A 121 3.67 -8.57 -7.15
C ALA A 121 2.64 -9.58 -7.71
N GLU A 122 2.74 -10.86 -7.33
CA GLU A 122 1.72 -11.87 -7.68
C GLU A 122 0.40 -11.63 -6.93
N PHE A 123 0.46 -11.14 -5.68
CA PHE A 123 -0.73 -10.68 -4.95
C PHE A 123 -1.46 -9.58 -5.75
N ASP A 124 -0.74 -8.55 -6.22
CA ASP A 124 -1.31 -7.49 -7.06
C ASP A 124 -1.84 -8.03 -8.39
N ALA A 125 -1.13 -8.98 -9.01
CA ALA A 125 -1.54 -9.60 -10.28
C ALA A 125 -2.82 -10.42 -10.11
N THR A 126 -2.95 -11.16 -9.01
CA THR A 126 -4.14 -11.94 -8.65
C THR A 126 -5.36 -11.03 -8.51
N ILE A 127 -5.23 -9.90 -7.80
CA ILE A 127 -6.32 -8.91 -7.69
C ILE A 127 -6.67 -8.29 -9.05
N LYS A 128 -5.69 -8.05 -9.93
CA LYS A 128 -5.95 -7.51 -11.28
C LYS A 128 -6.66 -8.51 -12.20
N LYS A 129 -6.42 -9.81 -12.01
CA LYS A 129 -7.06 -10.89 -12.76
C LYS A 129 -8.48 -11.18 -12.26
N ALA A 130 -8.78 -10.84 -11.01
CA ALA A 130 -10.13 -10.96 -10.45
C ALA A 130 -11.13 -10.18 -11.31
N THR A 131 -12.17 -10.89 -11.74
CA THR A 131 -13.23 -10.43 -12.63
C THR A 131 -14.41 -9.82 -11.86
N GLY A 132 -15.31 -9.15 -12.60
CA GLY A 132 -16.34 -8.25 -12.06
C GLY A 132 -17.37 -8.93 -11.16
N GLY A 133 -17.02 -9.10 -9.89
CA GLY A 133 -17.87 -9.63 -8.82
C GLY A 133 -17.07 -10.29 -7.69
N GLU A 134 -15.86 -10.77 -7.96
CA GLU A 134 -15.04 -11.51 -6.97
C GLU A 134 -14.50 -10.62 -5.86
N ILE A 135 -14.36 -9.33 -6.12
CA ILE A 135 -13.92 -8.33 -5.16
C ILE A 135 -14.49 -6.95 -5.54
N PRO A 136 -15.02 -6.18 -4.57
CA PRO A 136 -15.45 -4.81 -4.82
C PRO A 136 -14.28 -3.94 -5.33
N ASP A 137 -14.46 -3.34 -6.51
CA ASP A 137 -13.41 -2.63 -7.24
C ASP A 137 -13.73 -1.14 -7.45
N ALA A 138 -14.78 -0.65 -6.81
CA ALA A 138 -15.31 0.67 -7.07
C ALA A 138 -15.62 1.45 -5.79
N TRP A 139 -15.32 2.74 -5.84
CA TRP A 139 -15.57 3.67 -4.76
C TRP A 139 -16.56 4.76 -5.18
N ARG A 140 -17.41 5.16 -4.23
CA ARG A 140 -18.37 6.26 -4.39
C ARG A 140 -18.42 7.18 -3.16
N PRO A 141 -18.51 8.51 -3.34
CA PRO A 141 -18.57 9.48 -2.23
C PRO A 141 -19.76 9.33 -1.29
N ARG A 142 -20.84 8.67 -1.72
CA ARG A 142 -22.03 8.40 -0.89
C ARG A 142 -21.74 7.37 0.22
N GLY A 143 -20.61 6.65 0.13
CA GLY A 143 -20.24 5.60 1.08
C GLY A 143 -20.93 4.27 0.82
N ASP A 144 -21.63 4.12 -0.30
CA ASP A 144 -22.39 2.92 -0.69
C ASP A 144 -21.51 1.85 -1.36
N LEU A 145 -20.33 2.21 -1.87
CA LEU A 145 -19.38 1.30 -2.50
C LEU A 145 -17.97 1.51 -1.96
N THR A 146 -17.36 0.42 -1.50
CA THR A 146 -15.96 0.35 -1.06
C THR A 146 -15.11 -0.31 -2.13
N ASN A 147 -13.97 0.30 -2.46
CA ASN A 147 -13.03 -0.23 -3.44
C ASN A 147 -11.96 -1.09 -2.76
N VAL A 148 -12.37 -2.27 -2.31
CA VAL A 148 -11.51 -3.23 -1.61
C VAL A 148 -10.30 -3.60 -2.47
N ALA A 149 -10.49 -3.87 -3.76
CA ALA A 149 -9.40 -4.18 -4.68
C ALA A 149 -8.36 -3.05 -4.77
N GLY A 150 -8.81 -1.80 -4.81
CA GLY A 150 -7.97 -0.61 -4.81
C GLY A 150 -7.23 -0.40 -3.49
N GLN A 151 -7.89 -0.62 -2.35
CA GLN A 151 -7.26 -0.52 -1.03
C GLN A 151 -6.15 -1.56 -0.84
N LEU A 152 -6.43 -2.84 -1.14
CA LEU A 152 -5.45 -3.92 -1.03
C LEU A 152 -4.23 -3.68 -1.91
N ARG A 153 -4.43 -3.28 -3.18
CA ARG A 153 -3.34 -2.97 -4.10
C ARG A 153 -2.54 -1.73 -3.70
N ALA A 154 -3.18 -0.72 -3.13
CA ALA A 154 -2.49 0.46 -2.63
C ALA A 154 -1.55 0.12 -1.47
N VAL A 155 -2.04 -0.64 -0.48
CA VAL A 155 -1.24 -1.07 0.67
C VAL A 155 -0.11 -2.01 0.25
N SER A 156 -0.38 -2.97 -0.65
CA SER A 156 0.63 -3.85 -1.25
C SER A 156 1.74 -3.04 -1.95
N GLY A 157 1.38 -2.03 -2.77
CA GLY A 157 2.34 -1.18 -3.46
C GLY A 157 3.27 -0.42 -2.51
N THR A 158 2.74 0.16 -1.43
CA THR A 158 3.57 0.85 -0.43
C THR A 158 4.41 -0.10 0.42
N LEU A 159 3.94 -1.32 0.68
CA LEU A 159 4.72 -2.37 1.33
C LEU A 159 5.93 -2.78 0.47
N ARG A 160 5.70 -3.01 -0.84
CA ARG A 160 6.78 -3.31 -1.80
C ARG A 160 7.83 -2.20 -1.86
N TYR A 161 7.41 -0.94 -1.81
CA TYR A 161 8.35 0.18 -1.70
C TYR A 161 9.20 0.11 -0.43
N SER A 162 8.60 -0.12 0.74
CA SER A 162 9.37 -0.25 1.99
C SER A 162 10.32 -1.45 2.00
N LEU A 163 9.92 -2.58 1.41
CA LEU A 163 10.82 -3.73 1.21
C LEU A 163 11.98 -3.40 0.27
N SER A 164 11.74 -2.60 -0.77
CA SER A 164 12.81 -2.18 -1.69
C SER A 164 13.84 -1.27 -1.02
N LEU A 165 13.46 -0.49 0.00
CA LEU A 165 14.41 0.28 0.79
C LEU A 165 15.33 -0.64 1.61
N LEU A 166 14.76 -1.67 2.26
CA LEU A 166 15.55 -2.68 2.97
C LEU A 166 16.48 -3.45 2.04
N ALA A 167 15.99 -3.88 0.87
CA ALA A 167 16.79 -4.61 -0.11
C ALA A 167 18.00 -3.82 -0.64
N ASN A 168 17.87 -2.49 -0.70
CA ASN A 168 18.91 -1.60 -1.23
C ASN A 168 19.75 -0.93 -0.12
N ASN A 169 19.51 -1.24 1.16
CA ASN A 169 20.13 -0.57 2.31
C ASN A 169 19.97 0.97 2.29
N LEU A 170 18.74 1.44 1.98
CA LEU A 170 18.38 2.87 1.86
C LEU A 170 17.48 3.39 3.00
#